data_AF-A0A705WT25-F1
#
_entry.id   AF-A0A705WT25-F1
#
_cell.length_a   1.000
_cell.length_b   1.000
_cell.length_c   1.000
_cell.angle_alpha   90.00
_cell.angle_beta   90.00
_cell.angle_gamma   90.00
#
_symmetry.space_group_name_H-M   'P 1'
#
loop_
_entity.id
_entity.type
_entity.pdbx_description
1 polymer ?
#
loop_
_entity_poly.entity_id
_entity_poly.type
_entity_poly.pdbx_seq_one_letter_code
_entity_poly.pdbx_strand_id
1 'polypeptide(L)' 'FNGLIRALEHQALAWCTPEEALEYPLAPADIPLLQAFIALRDARLTDSC' A
#
# COMPACT_ATOMS: atom_id res chain seq x y z
N PHE A 1 10.10 1.57 23.23
CA PHE A 1 9.32 1.05 22.08
C PHE A 1 10.31 0.68 20.98
N ASN A 2 10.25 -0.54 20.46
CA ASN A 2 11.17 -1.07 19.44
C ASN A 2 10.62 -1.00 18.00
N GLY A 3 9.45 -0.38 17.80
CA GLY A 3 8.91 -0.09 16.46
C GLY A 3 8.42 -1.29 15.65
N LEU A 4 8.29 -2.47 16.28
CA LEU A 4 7.87 -3.68 15.57
C LEU A 4 6.37 -3.62 15.26
N ILE A 5 6.01 -3.78 13.98
CA ILE A 5 4.62 -3.90 13.55
C ILE A 5 4.13 -5.32 13.86
N ARG A 6 2.93 -5.41 14.44
CA ARG A 6 2.27 -6.68 14.78
C ARG A 6 0.82 -6.65 14.32
N ALA A 7 0.42 -7.70 13.61
CA ALA A 7 -0.97 -7.93 13.27
C ALA A 7 -1.73 -8.42 14.53
N LEU A 8 -2.74 -7.66 14.97
CA LEU A 8 -3.59 -8.03 16.11
C LEU A 8 -4.92 -8.61 15.64
N GLU A 9 -5.63 -7.84 14.81
CA GLU A 9 -6.93 -8.21 14.20
C GLU A 9 -6.78 -8.62 12.71
N HIS A 10 -5.53 -8.74 12.25
CA HIS A 10 -5.21 -9.09 10.87
C HIS A 10 -4.39 -10.39 10.88
N GLN A 11 -4.55 -11.19 9.83
CA GLN A 11 -3.85 -12.48 9.74
C GLN A 11 -2.40 -12.33 9.25
N ALA A 12 -2.14 -11.36 8.37
CA ALA A 12 -0.83 -11.17 7.76
C ALA A 12 -0.58 -9.68 7.45
N LEU A 13 0.70 -9.34 7.32
CA LEU A 13 1.17 -8.04 6.86
C LEU A 13 2.16 -8.28 5.72
N ALA A 14 2.03 -7.51 4.64
CA ALA A 14 2.90 -7.56 3.49
C ALA A 14 3.41 -6.15 3.16
N TRP A 15 4.69 -6.06 2.82
CA TRP A 15 5.27 -4.86 2.22
C TRP A 15 5.31 -5.08 0.71
N CYS A 16 4.71 -4.17 -0.03
CA CYS A 16 4.61 -4.23 -1.49
C CYS A 16 4.59 -2.81 -2.07
N THR A 17 4.84 -2.68 -3.36
CA THR A 17 4.61 -1.41 -4.07
C THR A 17 3.11 -1.13 -4.20
N PRO A 18 2.70 0.13 -4.42
CA PRO A 18 1.30 0.46 -4.70
C PRO A 18 0.72 -0.32 -5.90
N GLU A 19 1.53 -0.60 -6.91
CA GLU A 19 1.13 -1.39 -8.08
C GLU A 19 0.93 -2.87 -7.72
N GLU A 20 1.86 -3.47 -6.97
CA GLU A 20 1.76 -4.86 -6.48
C GLU A 20 0.53 -5.06 -5.57
N ALA A 21 0.12 -4.02 -4.82
CA ALA A 21 -1.05 -4.08 -3.97
C ALA A 21 -2.36 -4.38 -4.75
N LEU A 22 -2.43 -4.04 -6.04
CA LEU A 22 -3.59 -4.34 -6.89
C LEU A 22 -3.75 -5.84 -7.21
N GLU A 23 -2.71 -6.66 -6.99
CA GLU A 23 -2.76 -8.11 -7.19
C GLU A 23 -3.41 -8.85 -6.00
N TYR A 24 -3.57 -8.17 -4.86
CA TYR A 24 -4.24 -8.71 -3.67
C TYR A 24 -5.77 -8.61 -3.77
N PRO A 25 -6.52 -9.47 -3.06
CA PRO A 25 -7.98 -9.40 -2.99
C PRO A 25 -8.44 -8.23 -2.11
N LEU A 26 -8.27 -7.00 -2.60
CA LEU A 26 -8.67 -5.77 -1.91
C LEU A 26 -10.19 -5.67 -1.80
N ALA A 27 -10.68 -4.98 -0.77
CA ALA A 27 -12.10 -4.69 -0.70
C ALA A 27 -12.50 -3.76 -1.87
N PRO A 28 -13.71 -3.89 -2.43
CA PRO A 28 -14.12 -3.09 -3.59
C PRO A 28 -14.03 -1.57 -3.38
N ALA A 29 -14.16 -1.11 -2.14
CA ALA A 29 -14.04 0.30 -1.78
C ALA A 29 -12.59 0.83 -1.82
N ASP A 30 -11.60 -0.05 -1.64
CA ASP A 30 -10.19 0.35 -1.53
C ASP A 30 -9.52 0.49 -2.91
N ILE A 31 -10.02 -0.22 -3.92
CA ILE A 31 -9.52 -0.18 -5.30
C ILE A 31 -9.48 1.26 -5.87
N PRO A 32 -10.57 2.05 -5.86
CA PRO A 32 -10.52 3.42 -6.38
C PRO A 32 -9.62 4.33 -5.56
N LEU A 33 -9.46 4.08 -4.26
CA LEU A 33 -8.56 4.85 -3.40
C LEU A 33 -7.10 4.58 -3.73
N LEU A 34 -6.74 3.31 -3.94
CA LEU A 34 -5.39 2.92 -4.34
C LEU A 34 -5.06 3.43 -5.74
N GLN A 35 -5.99 3.36 -6.69
CA GLN A 35 -5.80 3.93 -8.03
C GLN A 35 -5.58 5.45 -7.98
N ALA A 36 -6.35 6.17 -7.15
CA ALA A 36 -6.14 7.59 -6.94
C ALA A 36 -4.76 7.87 -6.32
N PHE A 37 -4.33 7.06 -5.35
CA PHE A 37 -3.02 7.17 -4.74
C PHE A 37 -1.89 6.99 -5.76
N ILE A 38 -1.93 5.94 -6.59
CA ILE A 38 -0.94 5.68 -7.66
C ILE A 38 -0.87 6.85 -8.64
N ALA A 39 -2.02 7.47 -8.95
CA ALA A 39 -2.08 8.60 -9.88
C ALA A 39 -1.43 9.89 -9.33
N LEU A 40 -1.34 10.05 -7.99
CA LEU A 40 -0.76 11.23 -7.36
C LEU A 40 0.73 11.35 -7.67
N ARG A 41 1.14 12.57 -8.05
CA ARG A 41 2.53 12.89 -8.41
C ARG A 41 3.52 12.62 -7.26
N ASP A 42 3.08 12.82 -6.01
CA ASP A 42 3.88 12.63 -4.80
C ASP A 42 4.02 11.15 -4.38
N ALA A 43 3.19 10.26 -4.94
CA ALA A 43 3.27 8.82 -4.72
C ALA A 43 4.30 8.14 -5.64
N ARG A 44 4.82 8.87 -6.63
CA ARG A 44 5.94 8.40 -7.46
C ARG A 44 7.22 8.67 -6.70
N LEU A 45 8.14 7.71 -6.68
CA LEU A 45 9.51 7.96 -6.24
C LEU A 45 10.00 9.21 -6.97
N THR A 46 10.21 10.31 -6.22
CA THR A 46 10.86 11.49 -6.78
C THR A 46 12.19 11.02 -7.31
N ASP A 47 12.39 11.16 -8.62
CA ASP A 47 13.57 10.69 -9.32
C ASP A 47 14.83 10.99 -8.50
N SER A 48 15.59 9.92 -8.31
CA SER A 48 16.96 9.90 -7.82
C SER A 48 17.73 11.10 -8.37
N CYS A 49 18.25 11.95 -7.48
CA CYS A 49 19.43 12.73 -7.80
C CYS A 49 20.66 11.81 -7.86
#